data_AF-A0A436DJ42-F1
#
_entry.id   AF-A0A436DJ42-F1
#
_cell.length_a   1.000
_cell.length_b   1.000
_cell.length_c   1.000
_cell.angle_alpha   90.00
_cell.angle_beta   90.00
_cell.angle_gamma   90.00
#
_symmetry.space_group_name_H-M   'P 1'
#
loop_
_entity.id
_entity.type
_entity.pdbx_description
1 polymer ?
#
loop_
_entity_poly.entity_id
_entity_poly.type
_entity_poly.pdbx_seq_one_letter_code
_entity_poly.pdbx_strand_id
1 'polypeptide(L)'
;MPLTDADLLFPAEAHSRSVARDLYAGIKDLPLVSPHGHTDPRWYALNEPFPDPAQLLIVPDHYIFRMLFSQGVRLEDLGVATLDGAPVETDGRTIWRRFAEHYYLFRGTPTRLWFDHVLADLFG
;
A
#
# COMPACT_ATOMS: atom_id res chain seq x y z
N MET A 1 -9.70 -8.26 15.73
CA MET A 1 -9.12 -6.93 16.04
C MET A 1 -9.10 -6.15 14.74
N PRO A 2 -9.45 -4.86 14.73
CA PRO A 2 -9.33 -4.05 13.52
C PRO A 2 -7.87 -4.03 13.04
N LEU A 3 -7.65 -3.93 11.72
CA LEU A 3 -6.29 -3.82 11.15
C LEU A 3 -5.63 -2.49 11.52
N THR A 4 -6.43 -1.46 11.80
CA THR A 4 -6.01 -0.12 12.21
C THR A 4 -6.60 0.25 13.57
N ASP A 5 -5.92 1.14 14.30
CA ASP A 5 -6.39 1.72 15.57
C ASP A 5 -6.65 3.22 15.36
N ALA A 6 -7.67 3.77 16.01
CA ALA A 6 -7.98 5.20 15.89
C ALA A 6 -6.87 6.10 16.46
N ASP A 7 -6.05 5.58 17.38
CA ASP A 7 -4.89 6.25 17.96
C ASP A 7 -3.55 5.79 17.32
N LEU A 8 -3.61 5.17 16.14
CA LEU A 8 -2.41 4.72 15.42
C LEU A 8 -1.41 5.87 15.22
N LEU A 9 -0.14 5.60 15.54
CA LEU A 9 0.98 6.56 15.57
C LEU A 9 0.95 7.62 16.69
N PHE A 10 -0.08 7.66 17.54
CA PHE A 10 -0.06 8.56 18.69
C PHE A 10 0.87 8.06 19.81
N PRO A 11 1.42 8.97 20.64
CA PRO A 11 2.25 8.58 21.78
C PRO A 11 1.54 7.63 22.75
N ALA A 12 2.32 6.76 23.40
CA ALA A 12 1.78 5.82 24.39
C ALA A 12 1.30 6.52 25.67
N GLU A 13 1.94 7.63 26.05
CA GLU A 13 1.63 8.39 27.26
C GLU A 13 0.27 9.11 27.15
N ALA A 14 -0.55 9.02 28.20
CA ALA A 14 -1.97 9.36 28.15
C ALA A 14 -2.24 10.85 27.87
N HIS A 15 -1.50 11.75 28.50
CA HIS A 15 -1.68 13.19 28.29
C HIS A 15 -1.27 13.59 26.87
N SER A 16 -0.11 13.15 26.41
CA SER A 16 0.40 13.37 25.06
C SER A 16 -0.54 12.81 24.00
N ARG A 17 -1.11 11.61 24.23
CA ARG A 17 -2.12 11.02 23.34
C ARG A 17 -3.40 11.85 23.27
N SER A 18 -3.86 12.38 24.41
CA SER A 18 -5.04 13.25 24.44
C SER A 18 -4.83 14.49 23.58
N VAL A 19 -3.67 15.15 23.73
CA VAL A 19 -3.31 16.32 22.92
C VAL A 19 -3.24 15.97 21.43
N ALA A 20 -2.66 14.81 21.08
CA ALA A 20 -2.60 14.34 19.70
C ALA A 20 -3.98 14.11 19.08
N ARG A 21 -4.92 13.50 19.84
CA ARG A 21 -6.31 13.31 19.40
C ARG A 21 -7.01 14.64 19.13
N ASP A 22 -6.89 15.60 20.04
CA ASP A 22 -7.56 16.89 19.91
C ASP A 22 -7.07 17.65 18.67
N LEU A 23 -5.76 17.65 18.43
CA LEU A 23 -5.16 18.26 17.24
C LEU A 23 -5.60 17.55 15.96
N TYR A 24 -5.52 16.21 15.94
CA TYR A 24 -5.89 15.42 14.77
C TYR A 24 -7.37 15.55 14.40
N ALA A 25 -8.26 15.55 15.40
CA ALA A 25 -9.70 15.70 15.20
C ALA A 25 -10.05 17.03 14.49
N GLY A 26 -9.27 18.09 14.72
CA GLY A 26 -9.46 19.38 14.05
C GLY A 26 -8.97 19.43 12.59
N ILE A 27 -8.17 18.45 12.13
CA ILE A 27 -7.53 18.51 10.80
C ILE A 27 -7.79 17.29 9.91
N LYS A 28 -8.25 16.16 10.45
CA LYS A 28 -8.34 14.88 9.72
C LYS A 28 -9.25 14.93 8.48
N ASP A 29 -10.24 15.82 8.48
CA ASP A 29 -11.24 15.96 7.41
C ASP A 29 -10.92 17.12 6.45
N LEU A 30 -9.75 17.75 6.58
CA LEU A 30 -9.32 18.78 5.64
C LEU A 30 -9.00 18.16 4.27
N PRO A 31 -9.22 18.90 3.16
CA PRO A 31 -8.85 18.42 1.84
C PRO A 31 -7.36 18.09 1.73
N LEU A 32 -7.04 16.98 1.06
CA LEU A 32 -5.66 16.60 0.77
C LEU A 32 -5.10 17.52 -0.31
N VAL A 33 -3.98 18.18 -0.01
CA VAL A 33 -3.17 18.90 -0.99
C VAL A 33 -1.93 18.07 -1.26
N SER A 34 -1.86 17.44 -2.45
CA SER A 34 -0.71 16.64 -2.91
C SER A 34 0.03 17.39 -4.02
N PRO A 35 0.94 18.34 -3.69
CA PRO A 35 1.56 19.23 -4.67
C PRO A 35 2.64 18.56 -5.51
N HIS A 36 3.01 17.31 -5.20
CA HIS A 36 4.00 16.53 -5.92
C HIS A 36 3.66 15.05 -5.86
N GLY A 37 3.66 14.37 -7.01
CA GLY A 37 3.31 12.97 -7.12
C GLY A 37 3.52 12.42 -8.53
N HIS A 38 3.30 11.11 -8.69
CA HIS A 38 3.59 10.37 -9.92
C HIS A 38 2.43 9.46 -10.37
N THR A 39 1.19 9.80 -10.03
CA THR A 39 0.01 9.08 -10.53
C THR A 39 -0.14 9.28 -12.04
N ASP A 40 -0.56 8.25 -12.78
CA ASP A 40 -0.77 8.37 -14.24
C ASP A 40 -1.96 9.30 -14.52
N PRO A 41 -1.78 10.43 -15.23
CA PRO A 41 -2.87 11.36 -15.53
C PRO A 41 -4.00 10.72 -16.36
N ARG A 42 -3.70 9.66 -17.12
CA ARG A 42 -4.70 8.96 -17.94
C ARG A 42 -5.78 8.28 -17.10
N TRP A 43 -5.47 7.87 -15.86
CA TRP A 43 -6.46 7.27 -14.96
C TRP A 43 -7.64 8.21 -14.75
N TYR A 44 -7.38 9.51 -14.59
CA TYR A 44 -8.42 10.52 -14.40
C TYR A 44 -9.08 10.95 -15.72
N ALA A 45 -8.32 10.96 -16.82
CA ALA A 45 -8.82 11.39 -18.12
C ALA A 45 -9.76 10.35 -18.77
N LEU A 46 -9.45 9.06 -18.63
CA LEU A 46 -10.19 7.97 -19.26
C LEU A 46 -11.19 7.31 -18.29
N ASN A 47 -10.93 7.40 -16.99
CA ASN A 47 -11.77 6.81 -15.94
C ASN A 47 -12.05 5.30 -16.17
N GLU A 48 -11.05 4.59 -16.70
CA GLU A 48 -11.12 3.15 -16.87
C GLU A 48 -10.89 2.46 -15.51
N PRO A 49 -11.61 1.35 -15.23
CA PRO A 49 -11.40 0.61 -13.99
C PRO A 49 -10.03 -0.06 -13.97
N PHE A 50 -9.43 -0.14 -12.79
CA PHE A 50 -8.25 -0.99 -12.59
C PHE A 50 -8.64 -2.46 -12.78
N PRO A 51 -7.79 -3.27 -13.44
CA PRO A 51 -8.16 -4.63 -13.83
C PRO A 51 -8.30 -5.58 -12.62
N ASP A 52 -7.39 -5.49 -11.64
CA ASP A 52 -7.38 -6.31 -10.45
C ASP A 52 -6.51 -5.67 -9.32
N PRO A 53 -6.61 -6.13 -8.06
CA PRO A 53 -5.87 -5.53 -6.95
C PRO A 53 -4.35 -5.77 -7.01
N ALA A 54 -3.87 -6.84 -7.65
CA ALA A 54 -2.43 -7.06 -7.79
C ALA A 54 -1.82 -6.01 -8.73
N GLN A 55 -2.47 -5.73 -9.86
CA GLN A 55 -2.03 -4.72 -10.82
C GLN A 55 -2.12 -3.29 -10.28
N LEU A 56 -3.03 -3.03 -9.33
CA LEU A 56 -3.13 -1.72 -8.68
C LEU A 56 -2.18 -1.56 -7.49
N LEU A 57 -2.13 -2.54 -6.58
CA LEU A 57 -1.52 -2.38 -5.26
C LEU A 57 -0.13 -3.03 -5.15
N ILE A 58 0.20 -4.02 -5.98
CA ILE A 58 1.41 -4.85 -5.80
C ILE A 58 2.44 -4.58 -6.89
N VAL A 59 2.06 -4.79 -8.16
CA VAL A 59 2.96 -4.69 -9.31
C VAL A 59 3.65 -3.31 -9.42
N PRO A 60 2.95 -2.17 -9.28
CA PRO A 60 3.58 -0.86 -9.46
C PRO A 60 4.33 -0.36 -8.22
N ASP A 61 4.16 -0.98 -7.04
CA ASP A 61 4.72 -0.48 -5.79
C ASP A 61 6.11 -1.08 -5.50
N HIS A 62 7.13 -0.26 -5.74
CA HIS A 62 8.51 -0.64 -5.50
C HIS A 62 8.87 -0.84 -4.03
N TYR A 63 8.13 -0.32 -3.07
CA TYR A 63 8.36 -0.66 -1.66
C TYR A 63 8.01 -2.12 -1.38
N ILE A 64 6.95 -2.63 -2.02
CA ILE A 64 6.52 -4.02 -1.88
C ILE A 64 7.51 -4.96 -2.55
N PHE A 65 7.77 -4.79 -3.85
CA PHE A 65 8.63 -5.74 -4.55
C PHE A 65 10.10 -5.65 -4.12
N ARG A 66 10.58 -4.51 -3.59
CA ARG A 66 11.92 -4.44 -2.97
C ARG A 66 12.04 -5.35 -1.75
N MET A 67 11.01 -5.39 -0.90
CA MET A 67 11.02 -6.25 0.29
C MET A 67 11.04 -7.73 -0.12
N LEU A 68 10.14 -8.12 -1.02
CA LEU A 68 10.05 -9.51 -1.48
C LEU A 68 11.30 -9.95 -2.23
N PHE A 69 11.86 -9.08 -3.08
CA PHE A 69 13.12 -9.35 -3.78
C PHE A 69 14.29 -9.54 -2.83
N SER A 70 14.34 -8.78 -1.73
CA SER A 70 15.37 -8.97 -0.70
C SER A 70 15.31 -10.34 0.00
N GLN A 71 14.17 -11.03 -0.09
CA GLN A 71 13.96 -12.37 0.46
C GLN A 71 13.99 -13.48 -0.61
N GLY A 72 14.42 -13.15 -1.83
CA GLY A 72 14.63 -14.14 -2.90
C GLY A 72 13.45 -14.33 -3.86
N VAL A 73 12.38 -13.53 -3.76
CA VAL A 73 11.30 -13.53 -4.76
C VAL A 73 11.77 -12.78 -6.00
N ARG A 74 11.65 -13.37 -7.19
CA ARG A 74 12.05 -12.71 -8.44
C ARG A 74 11.06 -11.59 -8.82
N LEU A 75 11.48 -10.60 -9.60
CA LEU A 75 10.63 -9.46 -9.98
C LEU A 75 9.58 -9.86 -11.03
N GLU A 76 9.99 -10.69 -11.98
CA GLU A 76 9.17 -11.32 -13.01
C GLU A 76 8.08 -12.20 -12.41
N ASP A 77 8.35 -12.84 -11.27
CA ASP A 77 7.35 -13.59 -10.52
C ASP A 77 6.25 -12.66 -10.03
N LEU A 78 6.56 -11.41 -9.68
CA LEU A 78 5.61 -10.40 -9.22
C LEU A 78 4.98 -9.57 -10.35
N GLY A 79 5.18 -9.93 -11.61
CA GLY A 79 4.63 -9.20 -12.76
C GLY A 79 5.33 -7.88 -13.08
N VAL A 80 6.49 -7.61 -12.49
CA VAL A 80 7.28 -6.40 -12.78
C VAL A 80 7.92 -6.55 -14.16
N ALA A 81 7.61 -5.61 -15.06
CA ALA A 81 8.08 -5.65 -16.44
C ALA A 81 9.62 -5.63 -16.54
N THR A 82 10.17 -6.46 -17.42
CA THR A 82 11.60 -6.48 -17.73
C THR A 82 11.93 -5.54 -18.88
N LEU A 83 13.19 -5.10 -18.97
CA LEU A 83 13.64 -4.21 -20.05
C LEU A 83 13.79 -4.92 -21.41
N ASP A 84 14.00 -6.24 -21.38
CA ASP A 84 14.20 -7.09 -22.56
C ASP A 84 12.90 -7.73 -23.07
N GLY A 85 11.76 -7.47 -22.40
CA GLY A 85 10.47 -8.04 -22.76
C GLY A 85 10.34 -9.54 -22.46
N ALA A 86 11.22 -10.10 -21.63
CA ALA A 86 11.07 -11.46 -21.12
C ALA A 86 9.69 -11.65 -20.44
N PRO A 87 9.10 -12.86 -20.55
CA PRO A 87 7.82 -13.14 -19.91
C PRO A 87 7.85 -12.94 -18.40
N VAL A 88 6.75 -12.39 -17.87
CA VAL A 88 6.52 -12.20 -16.43
C VAL A 88 5.22 -12.89 -16.04
N GLU A 89 4.99 -13.09 -14.75
CA GLU A 89 3.70 -13.52 -14.24
C GLU A 89 2.61 -12.50 -14.59
N THR A 90 1.48 -12.98 -15.07
CA THR A 90 0.34 -12.15 -15.51
C THR A 90 -0.95 -12.48 -14.77
N ASP A 91 -1.01 -13.62 -14.08
CA ASP A 91 -2.14 -13.96 -13.23
C ASP A 91 -2.06 -13.17 -11.91
N GLY A 92 -2.92 -12.15 -11.81
CA GLY A 92 -3.06 -11.32 -10.61
C GLY A 92 -3.35 -12.14 -9.34
N ARG A 93 -4.01 -13.29 -9.44
CA ARG A 93 -4.24 -14.17 -8.27
C ARG A 93 -2.96 -14.81 -7.78
N THR A 94 -2.08 -15.24 -8.68
CA THR A 94 -0.78 -15.81 -8.33
C THR A 94 0.15 -14.75 -7.74
N ILE A 95 0.17 -13.54 -8.30
CA ILE A 95 0.92 -12.40 -7.73
C ILE A 95 0.41 -12.07 -6.32
N TRP A 96 -0.91 -11.92 -6.15
CA TRP A 96 -1.52 -11.61 -4.87
C TRP A 96 -1.22 -12.67 -3.81
N ARG A 97 -1.36 -13.96 -4.16
CA ARG A 97 -1.05 -15.07 -3.26
C ARG A 97 0.40 -15.03 -2.80
N ARG A 98 1.35 -14.79 -3.72
CA ARG A 98 2.77 -14.68 -3.36
C ARG A 98 3.01 -13.51 -2.40
N PHE A 99 2.40 -12.36 -2.65
CA PHE A 99 2.45 -11.23 -1.72
C PHE A 99 1.88 -11.60 -0.34
N ALA A 100 0.69 -12.21 -0.30
CA ALA A 100 0.03 -12.59 0.94
C ALA A 100 0.84 -13.59 1.78
N GLU A 101 1.46 -14.59 1.14
CA GLU A 101 2.36 -15.55 1.78
C GLU A 101 3.56 -14.88 2.47
N HIS A 102 3.99 -13.72 1.96
CA HIS A 102 5.14 -12.94 2.45
C HIS A 102 4.75 -11.70 3.24
N TYR A 103 3.46 -11.46 3.50
CA TYR A 103 2.98 -10.21 4.08
C TYR A 103 3.51 -9.96 5.51
N TYR A 104 3.98 -11.01 6.19
CA TYR A 104 4.63 -10.93 7.49
C TYR A 104 5.98 -10.16 7.46
N LEU A 105 6.64 -10.06 6.31
CA LEU A 105 7.91 -9.34 6.16
C LEU A 105 7.76 -7.84 6.39
N PHE A 106 6.57 -7.29 6.21
CA PHE A 106 6.31 -5.87 6.38
C PHE A 106 6.07 -5.47 7.85
N ARG A 107 6.14 -6.40 8.81
CA ARG A 107 5.98 -6.07 10.23
C ARG A 107 6.98 -4.99 10.66
N GLY A 108 6.45 -3.90 11.20
CA GLY A 108 7.24 -2.74 11.63
C GLY A 108 7.64 -1.77 10.51
N THR A 109 7.19 -1.99 9.26
CA THR A 109 7.46 -1.08 8.15
C THR A 109 6.28 -0.13 7.88
N PRO A 110 6.52 1.06 7.29
CA PRO A 110 5.44 1.94 6.84
C PRO A 110 4.51 1.28 5.82
N THR A 111 5.03 0.39 4.96
CA THR A 111 4.21 -0.33 3.97
C THR A 111 3.11 -1.15 4.63
N ARG A 112 3.38 -1.79 5.78
CA ARG A 112 2.34 -2.50 6.53
C ARG A 112 1.24 -1.56 6.97
N LEU A 113 1.61 -0.42 7.54
CA LEU A 113 0.67 0.60 7.99
C LEU A 113 -0.22 1.11 6.85
N TRP A 114 0.38 1.49 5.72
CA TRP A 114 -0.38 1.99 4.57
C TRP A 114 -1.31 0.93 3.98
N PHE A 115 -0.84 -0.31 3.87
CA PHE A 115 -1.62 -1.39 3.28
C PHE A 115 -2.79 -1.81 4.19
N ASP A 116 -2.56 -1.93 5.51
CA ASP A 116 -3.62 -2.22 6.48
C ASP A 116 -4.69 -1.10 6.49
N HIS A 117 -4.29 0.17 6.35
CA HIS A 117 -5.22 1.30 6.19
C HIS A 117 -6.04 1.21 4.90
N VAL A 118 -5.40 0.93 3.76
CA VAL A 118 -6.11 0.72 2.48
C VAL A 118 -7.14 -0.40 2.60
N LEU A 119 -6.77 -1.54 3.19
CA LEU A 119 -7.71 -2.65 3.38
C LEU A 119 -8.88 -2.27 4.28
N ALA A 120 -8.60 -1.74 5.47
CA ALA A 120 -9.63 -1.45 6.47
C ALA A 120 -10.58 -0.31 6.06
N ASP A 121 -10.05 0.77 5.49
CA ASP A 121 -10.79 2.00 5.29
C ASP A 121 -11.35 2.17 3.87
N LEU A 122 -10.75 1.52 2.85
CA LEU A 122 -11.25 1.58 1.47
C LEU A 122 -11.99 0.31 1.03
N PHE A 123 -11.69 -0.85 1.63
CA PHE A 123 -12.27 -2.14 1.22
C PHE A 123 -13.12 -2.85 2.29
N GLY A 124 -12.98 -2.50 3.58
CA GLY A 124 -13.81 -3.00 4.70
C GLY A 124 -13.56 -4.45 5.08
#